data_AF-A0A7V8WIV0-F1
#
_entry.id   AF-A0A7V8WIV0-F1
#
_cell.length_a   1.000
_cell.length_b   1.000
_cell.length_c   1.000
_cell.angle_alpha   90.00
_cell.angle_beta   90.00
_cell.angle_gamma   90.00
#
_symmetry.space_group_name_H-M   'P 1'
#
loop_
_entity.id
_entity.type
_entity.pdbx_description
1 polymer ?
#
loop_
_entity_poly.entity_id
_entity_poly.type
_entity_poly.pdbx_seq_one_letter_code
_entity_poly.pdbx_strand_id
1 'polypeptide(L)'
;TGGAVTASPEEEKLVDFVDAVMEDTQQTWEKLLGGQYQRTRAVLFRDAVQSTCGLAQSAVGPFYCRADRKVYLDLSFFNELHNRFRAPGDFAQAYVLAHEVGHHVQTLTGVEGRVRQQQSGDPRARNELSVRMELQADCYAGVWGHSAAQEGRAQQGKVELDPDDLEEGLRAASAIGDDTIQKRSTGHVMPDKFTHGTSAQRVEWFRRGFDSGDPRTCNTFQ
;
A
#
# COMPACT_ATOMS: atom_id res chain seq x y z
N THR A 1 12.85 -7.54 -10.78
CA THR A 1 12.65 -6.15 -11.30
C THR A 1 13.20 -5.95 -12.72
N GLY A 2 12.88 -4.83 -13.39
CA GLY A 2 13.37 -4.52 -14.74
C GLY A 2 13.36 -3.02 -15.04
N GLY A 3 14.47 -2.35 -14.71
CA GLY A 3 14.77 -0.95 -14.98
C GLY A 3 16.26 -0.70 -14.70
N ALA A 4 16.96 0.00 -15.58
CA ALA A 4 18.40 0.23 -15.45
C ALA A 4 18.67 1.28 -14.36
N VAL A 5 18.89 0.81 -13.14
CA VAL A 5 19.51 1.60 -12.06
C VAL A 5 20.92 1.04 -11.90
N THR A 6 21.95 1.85 -12.10
CA THR A 6 23.28 1.57 -11.55
C THR A 6 23.15 1.68 -10.03
N ALA A 7 22.75 0.58 -9.39
CA ALA A 7 22.39 0.56 -7.98
C ALA A 7 23.65 0.69 -7.12
N SER A 8 23.62 1.59 -6.13
CA SER A 8 24.58 1.49 -5.02
C SER A 8 24.32 0.21 -4.21
N PRO A 9 25.29 -0.29 -3.41
CA PRO A 9 25.06 -1.45 -2.55
C PRO A 9 23.85 -1.30 -1.60
N GLU A 10 23.52 -0.07 -1.21
CA GLU A 10 22.33 0.25 -0.42
C GLU A 10 21.05 0.14 -1.25
N GLU A 11 21.08 0.56 -2.52
CA GLU A 11 19.94 0.39 -3.42
C GLU A 11 19.71 -1.08 -3.78
N GLU A 12 20.77 -1.88 -3.96
CA GLU A 12 20.64 -3.32 -4.18
C GLU A 12 19.87 -3.99 -3.03
N LYS A 13 20.16 -3.62 -1.77
CA LYS A 13 19.42 -4.10 -0.60
C LYS A 13 17.94 -3.70 -0.64
N LEU A 14 17.64 -2.47 -1.07
CA LEU A 14 16.25 -2.01 -1.21
C LEU A 14 15.52 -2.75 -2.34
N VAL A 15 16.21 -3.05 -3.44
CA VAL A 15 15.65 -3.85 -4.53
C VAL A 15 15.33 -5.26 -4.04
N ASP A 16 16.27 -5.91 -3.34
CA ASP A 16 16.08 -7.24 -2.76
C ASP A 16 14.93 -7.27 -1.75
N PHE A 17 14.83 -6.22 -0.92
CA PHE A 17 13.71 -6.04 0.01
C PHE A 17 12.37 -5.91 -0.74
N VAL A 18 12.29 -5.06 -1.76
CA VAL A 18 11.06 -4.90 -2.56
C VAL A 18 10.68 -6.22 -3.23
N ASP A 19 11.63 -6.90 -3.85
CA ASP A 19 11.39 -8.18 -4.51
C ASP A 19 10.91 -9.25 -3.50
N ALA A 20 11.47 -9.27 -2.29
CA ALA A 20 11.04 -10.16 -1.21
C ALA A 20 9.59 -9.87 -0.75
N VAL A 21 9.27 -8.62 -0.45
CA VAL A 21 7.91 -8.22 -0.01
C VAL A 21 6.89 -8.46 -1.12
N MET A 22 7.22 -8.15 -2.36
CA MET A 22 6.35 -8.39 -3.52
C MET A 22 6.11 -9.88 -3.73
N GLU A 23 7.13 -10.73 -3.60
CA GLU A 23 6.95 -12.19 -3.70
C GLU A 23 6.04 -12.70 -2.57
N ASP A 24 6.30 -12.28 -1.33
CA ASP A 24 5.55 -12.71 -0.15
C ASP A 24 4.07 -12.30 -0.20
N THR A 25 3.81 -11.04 -0.55
CA THR A 25 2.45 -10.52 -0.70
C THR A 25 1.70 -11.25 -1.80
N GLN A 26 2.35 -11.50 -2.94
CA GLN A 26 1.73 -12.22 -4.04
C GLN A 26 1.42 -13.67 -3.69
N GLN A 27 2.32 -14.38 -3.01
CA GLN A 27 2.05 -15.75 -2.55
C GLN A 27 0.87 -15.80 -1.57
N THR A 28 0.73 -14.79 -0.71
CA THR A 28 -0.42 -14.69 0.19
C THR A 28 -1.73 -14.61 -0.60
N TRP A 29 -1.79 -13.73 -1.60
CA TRP A 29 -3.00 -13.59 -2.42
C TRP A 29 -3.25 -14.76 -3.38
N GLU A 30 -2.20 -15.45 -3.84
CA GLU A 30 -2.34 -16.72 -4.57
C GLU A 30 -3.04 -17.79 -3.73
N LYS A 31 -2.69 -17.89 -2.45
CA LYS A 31 -3.35 -18.82 -1.52
C LYS A 31 -4.81 -18.42 -1.28
N LEU A 32 -5.07 -17.13 -1.08
CA LEU A 32 -6.41 -16.62 -0.72
C LEU A 32 -7.39 -16.60 -1.90
N LEU A 33 -6.93 -16.27 -3.10
CA LEU A 33 -7.78 -16.10 -4.29
C LEU A 33 -7.63 -17.24 -5.32
N GLY A 34 -6.64 -18.13 -5.14
CA GLY A 34 -6.38 -19.24 -6.05
C GLY A 34 -6.16 -18.77 -7.49
N GLY A 35 -6.78 -19.47 -8.45
CA GLY A 35 -6.64 -19.17 -9.88
C GLY A 35 -7.20 -17.81 -10.33
N GLN A 36 -7.85 -17.05 -9.44
CA GLN A 36 -8.26 -15.67 -9.73
C GLN A 36 -7.12 -14.66 -9.56
N TYR A 37 -6.07 -15.01 -8.81
CA TYR A 37 -4.92 -14.12 -8.65
C TYR A 37 -4.02 -14.16 -9.88
N GLN A 38 -3.66 -12.98 -10.37
CA GLN A 38 -2.64 -12.81 -11.40
C GLN A 38 -1.50 -12.03 -10.77
N ARG A 39 -0.25 -12.46 -10.99
CA ARG A 39 0.90 -11.73 -10.43
C ARG A 39 1.06 -10.35 -11.08
N THR A 40 1.44 -9.38 -10.27
CA THR A 40 1.82 -8.01 -10.65
C THR A 40 3.35 -7.87 -10.61
N ARG A 41 3.88 -6.75 -11.11
CA ARG A 41 5.32 -6.44 -11.05
C ARG A 41 5.52 -5.06 -10.45
N ALA A 42 6.58 -4.93 -9.65
CA ALA A 42 7.09 -3.65 -9.22
C ALA A 42 7.99 -3.02 -10.30
N VAL A 43 7.76 -1.75 -10.59
CA VAL A 43 8.60 -0.89 -11.42
C VAL A 43 9.25 0.13 -10.50
N LEU A 44 10.55 -0.04 -10.31
CA LEU A 44 11.37 0.87 -9.52
C LEU A 44 11.85 2.02 -10.38
N PHE A 45 11.79 3.24 -9.85
CA PHE A 45 12.24 4.45 -10.54
C PHE A 45 12.85 5.48 -9.59
N ARG A 46 13.38 6.56 -10.15
CA ARG A 46 13.89 7.75 -9.45
C ARG A 46 13.33 8.98 -10.14
N ASP A 47 12.97 10.01 -9.37
CA ASP A 47 12.48 11.33 -9.79
C ASP A 47 11.16 11.35 -10.57
N ALA A 48 11.08 10.62 -11.68
CA ALA A 48 9.89 10.51 -12.50
C ALA A 48 9.84 9.20 -13.30
N VAL A 49 8.63 8.77 -13.61
CA VAL A 49 8.36 7.63 -14.50
C VAL A 49 7.15 7.90 -15.37
N GLN A 50 7.26 7.55 -16.65
CA GLN A 50 6.11 7.51 -17.54
C GLN A 50 5.41 6.15 -17.38
N SER A 51 4.24 6.16 -16.73
CA SER A 51 3.37 4.98 -16.61
C SER A 51 2.24 5.02 -17.65
N THR A 52 1.49 3.92 -17.77
CA THR A 52 0.26 3.88 -18.57
C THR A 52 -0.85 4.74 -17.94
N CYS A 53 -0.76 5.04 -16.65
CA CYS A 53 -1.69 5.91 -15.93
C CYS A 53 -1.33 7.40 -16.03
N GLY A 54 -0.20 7.74 -16.67
CA GLY A 54 0.31 9.11 -16.83
C GLY A 54 1.73 9.27 -16.31
N LEU A 55 2.23 10.50 -16.37
CA LEU A 55 3.50 10.88 -15.77
C LEU A 55 3.35 10.91 -14.24
N ALA A 56 4.17 10.14 -13.54
CA ALA A 56 4.27 10.19 -12.09
C ALA A 56 5.62 10.78 -11.68
N GLN A 57 5.61 11.61 -10.64
CA GLN A 57 6.81 12.23 -10.04
C GLN A 57 6.98 11.71 -8.62
N SER A 58 8.20 11.73 -8.08
CA SER A 58 8.53 11.23 -6.74
C SER A 58 7.65 11.77 -5.61
N ALA A 59 7.15 13.00 -5.76
CA ALA A 59 6.29 13.65 -4.78
C ALA A 59 4.93 12.96 -4.55
N VAL A 60 4.54 12.03 -5.43
CA VAL A 60 3.25 11.33 -5.38
C VAL A 60 3.30 10.07 -4.49
N GLY A 61 4.50 9.58 -4.14
CA GLY A 61 4.68 8.31 -3.44
C GLY A 61 4.50 7.09 -4.35
N PRO A 62 4.65 5.87 -3.81
CA PRO A 62 4.31 4.64 -4.53
C PRO A 62 2.85 4.60 -4.93
N PHE A 63 2.55 3.91 -6.03
CA PHE A 63 1.20 3.80 -6.57
C PHE A 63 1.02 2.56 -7.43
N TYR A 64 -0.20 2.03 -7.48
CA TYR A 64 -0.61 1.00 -8.41
C TYR A 64 -1.30 1.58 -9.65
N CYS A 65 -0.82 1.21 -10.84
CA CYS A 65 -1.46 1.57 -12.10
C CYS A 65 -2.32 0.42 -12.63
N ARG A 66 -3.65 0.60 -12.62
CA ARG A 66 -4.59 -0.42 -13.14
C ARG A 66 -4.43 -0.72 -14.64
N ALA A 67 -3.97 0.26 -15.42
CA ALA A 67 -3.99 0.19 -16.88
C ALA A 67 -2.94 -0.81 -17.41
N ASP A 68 -1.81 -0.95 -16.71
CA ASP A 68 -0.80 -1.97 -16.97
C ASP A 68 -0.62 -2.98 -15.83
N ARG A 69 -1.40 -2.83 -14.76
CA ARG A 69 -1.43 -3.68 -13.56
C ARG A 69 -0.06 -3.83 -12.91
N LYS A 70 0.63 -2.70 -12.70
CA LYS A 70 1.95 -2.65 -12.07
C LYS A 70 1.94 -1.77 -10.84
N VAL A 71 2.79 -2.13 -9.88
CA VAL A 71 3.13 -1.28 -8.72
C VAL A 71 4.34 -0.44 -9.13
N TYR A 72 4.30 0.86 -8.86
CA TYR A 72 5.38 1.79 -9.12
C TYR A 72 5.89 2.31 -7.78
N LEU A 73 7.20 2.28 -7.60
CA LEU A 73 7.84 2.73 -6.36
C LEU A 73 9.08 3.55 -6.71
N ASP A 74 9.12 4.77 -6.20
CA ASP A 74 10.38 5.49 -6.10
C ASP A 74 11.10 5.03 -4.83
N LEU A 75 12.31 4.49 -4.98
CA LEU A 75 13.13 4.08 -3.84
C LEU A 75 13.47 5.24 -2.89
N SER A 76 13.31 6.50 -3.32
CA SER A 76 13.55 7.69 -2.48
C SER A 76 12.44 7.87 -1.45
N PHE A 77 11.27 7.28 -1.72
CA PHE A 77 10.12 7.31 -0.82
C PHE A 77 10.43 6.67 0.53
N PHE A 78 11.26 5.61 0.58
CA PHE A 78 11.66 5.01 1.85
C PHE A 78 12.44 5.99 2.75
N ASN A 79 13.24 6.87 2.14
CA ASN A 79 13.89 7.96 2.86
C ASN A 79 12.87 9.00 3.34
N GLU A 80 11.82 9.29 2.56
CA GLU A 80 10.74 10.17 3.01
C GLU A 80 9.93 9.55 4.16
N LEU A 81 9.63 8.25 4.09
CA LEU A 81 8.91 7.51 5.13
C LEU A 81 9.62 7.61 6.48
N HIS A 82 10.94 7.39 6.46
CA HIS A 82 11.81 7.54 7.63
C HIS A 82 11.88 9.01 8.10
N ASN A 83 12.32 9.93 7.23
CA ASN A 83 12.71 11.28 7.64
C ASN A 83 11.52 12.23 7.80
N ARG A 84 10.60 12.22 6.83
CA ARG A 84 9.49 13.17 6.73
C ARG A 84 8.24 12.66 7.44
N PHE A 85 7.89 11.39 7.23
CA PHE A 85 6.71 10.81 7.83
C PHE A 85 6.97 10.28 9.25
N ARG A 86 8.23 10.11 9.66
CA ARG A 86 8.64 9.61 10.99
C ARG A 86 8.08 8.21 11.27
N ALA A 87 7.96 7.40 10.21
CA ALA A 87 7.60 5.99 10.25
C ALA A 87 8.80 5.17 9.75
N PRO A 88 9.89 5.09 10.52
CA PRO A 88 11.00 4.21 10.18
C PRO A 88 10.58 2.75 10.33
N GLY A 89 11.38 1.84 9.79
CA GLY A 89 11.20 0.41 9.96
C GLY A 89 10.88 -0.31 8.66
N ASP A 90 11.28 -1.58 8.58
CA ASP A 90 11.14 -2.39 7.38
C ASP A 90 9.68 -2.80 7.19
N PHE A 91 8.93 -3.01 8.28
CA PHE A 91 7.51 -3.32 8.15
C PHE A 91 6.69 -2.13 7.70
N ALA A 92 7.05 -0.91 8.10
CA ALA A 92 6.44 0.31 7.59
C ALA A 92 6.58 0.42 6.05
N GLN A 93 7.74 0.06 5.50
CA GLN A 93 7.99 0.02 4.07
C GLN A 93 7.21 -1.12 3.38
N ALA A 94 7.19 -2.29 4.01
CA ALA A 94 6.48 -3.46 3.50
C ALA A 94 4.96 -3.24 3.46
N TYR A 95 4.40 -2.58 4.47
CA TYR A 95 2.99 -2.18 4.52
C TYR A 95 2.60 -1.34 3.31
N VAL A 96 3.43 -0.37 2.90
CA VAL A 96 3.14 0.47 1.73
C VAL A 96 3.12 -0.35 0.44
N LEU A 97 4.06 -1.28 0.27
CA LEU A 97 4.03 -2.21 -0.88
C LEU A 97 2.80 -3.12 -0.85
N ALA A 98 2.45 -3.66 0.31
CA ALA A 98 1.29 -4.53 0.48
C ALA A 98 -0.02 -3.77 0.20
N HIS A 99 -0.09 -2.49 0.56
CA HIS A 99 -1.20 -1.60 0.23
C HIS A 99 -1.36 -1.46 -1.30
N GLU A 100 -0.28 -1.20 -2.03
CA GLU A 100 -0.34 -1.12 -3.51
C GLU A 100 -0.74 -2.45 -4.16
N VAL A 101 -0.32 -3.58 -3.60
CA VAL A 101 -0.82 -4.90 -4.02
C VAL A 101 -2.30 -5.06 -3.65
N GLY A 102 -2.78 -4.46 -2.56
CA GLY A 102 -4.20 -4.35 -2.23
C GLY A 102 -5.02 -3.72 -3.36
N HIS A 103 -4.54 -2.66 -4.00
CA HIS A 103 -5.20 -2.09 -5.19
C HIS A 103 -5.18 -3.03 -6.39
N HIS A 104 -4.13 -3.83 -6.54
CA HIS A 104 -4.11 -4.90 -7.54
C HIS A 104 -5.22 -5.93 -7.29
N VAL A 105 -5.40 -6.35 -6.03
CA VAL A 105 -6.49 -7.25 -5.62
C VAL A 105 -7.86 -6.63 -5.90
N GLN A 106 -8.05 -5.33 -5.62
CA GLN A 106 -9.28 -4.62 -5.96
C GLN A 106 -9.58 -4.61 -7.46
N THR A 107 -8.54 -4.54 -8.28
CA THR A 107 -8.66 -4.65 -9.75
C THR A 107 -9.13 -6.05 -10.14
N LEU A 108 -8.49 -7.10 -9.62
CA LEU A 108 -8.81 -8.49 -9.95
C LEU A 108 -10.21 -8.91 -9.47
N THR A 109 -10.64 -8.41 -8.31
CA THR A 109 -11.95 -8.70 -7.72
C THR A 109 -13.08 -7.79 -8.21
N GLY A 110 -12.76 -6.84 -9.12
CA GLY A 110 -13.71 -5.93 -9.74
C GLY A 110 -14.23 -4.81 -8.82
N VAL A 111 -13.68 -4.64 -7.62
CA VAL A 111 -14.04 -3.53 -6.72
C VAL A 111 -13.71 -2.19 -7.37
N GLU A 112 -12.50 -2.04 -7.91
CA GLU A 112 -12.05 -0.80 -8.53
C GLU A 112 -12.99 -0.34 -9.67
N GLY A 113 -13.40 -1.28 -10.53
CA GLY A 113 -14.33 -1.00 -11.62
C GLY A 113 -15.70 -0.52 -11.12
N ARG A 114 -16.24 -1.13 -10.06
CA ARG A 114 -17.50 -0.72 -9.43
C ARG A 114 -17.39 0.68 -8.83
N VAL A 115 -16.31 0.97 -8.11
CA VAL A 115 -16.04 2.30 -7.53
C VAL A 115 -16.03 3.36 -8.63
N ARG A 116 -15.27 3.15 -9.72
CA ARG A 116 -15.21 4.11 -10.82
C ARG A 116 -16.55 4.33 -11.52
N GLN A 117 -17.36 3.28 -11.67
CA GLN A 117 -18.70 3.40 -12.22
C GLN A 117 -19.57 4.30 -11.34
N GLN A 118 -19.55 4.09 -10.02
CA GLN A 118 -20.31 4.91 -9.07
C GLN A 118 -19.83 6.36 -9.03
N GLN A 119 -18.51 6.59 -9.02
CA GLN A 119 -17.90 7.93 -9.08
C GLN A 119 -18.26 8.70 -10.36
N SER A 120 -18.51 7.98 -11.46
CA SER A 120 -18.95 8.57 -12.72
C SER A 120 -20.44 8.94 -12.68
N GLY A 121 -21.25 8.15 -11.96
CA GLY A 121 -22.68 8.38 -11.78
C GLY A 121 -23.04 9.45 -10.74
N ASP A 122 -22.24 9.59 -9.67
CA ASP A 122 -22.41 10.63 -8.65
C ASP A 122 -21.08 11.32 -8.31
N PRO A 123 -20.81 12.49 -8.91
CA PRO A 123 -19.61 13.27 -8.60
C PRO A 123 -19.50 13.69 -7.13
N ARG A 124 -20.61 13.78 -6.38
CA ARG A 124 -20.59 14.19 -4.97
C ARG A 124 -20.06 13.08 -4.06
N ALA A 125 -20.25 11.82 -4.44
CA ALA A 125 -19.76 10.67 -3.70
C ALA A 125 -18.28 10.34 -4.01
N ARG A 126 -17.61 11.09 -4.91
CA ARG A 126 -16.27 10.73 -5.40
C ARG A 126 -15.24 10.54 -4.30
N ASN A 127 -15.12 11.52 -3.41
CA ASN A 127 -14.11 11.52 -2.36
C ASN A 127 -14.40 10.41 -1.34
N GLU A 128 -15.65 10.24 -0.94
CA GLU A 128 -16.05 9.16 -0.03
C GLU A 128 -15.73 7.78 -0.62
N LEU A 129 -16.06 7.56 -1.90
CA LEU A 129 -15.77 6.31 -2.58
C LEU A 129 -14.27 6.06 -2.74
N SER A 130 -13.47 7.11 -2.98
CA SER A 130 -12.01 7.01 -2.96
C SER A 130 -11.52 6.58 -1.58
N VAL A 131 -11.93 7.26 -0.52
CA VAL A 131 -11.55 6.92 0.86
C VAL A 131 -11.92 5.47 1.19
N ARG A 132 -13.13 5.01 0.85
CA ARG A 132 -13.54 3.61 1.07
C ARG A 132 -12.64 2.62 0.32
N MET A 133 -12.21 2.95 -0.90
CA MET A 133 -11.30 2.11 -1.68
C MET A 133 -9.91 2.05 -1.04
N GLU A 134 -9.36 3.17 -0.59
CA GLU A 134 -8.06 3.25 0.10
C GLU A 134 -8.07 2.47 1.43
N LEU A 135 -9.13 2.63 2.24
CA LEU A 135 -9.30 1.90 3.49
C LEU A 135 -9.41 0.38 3.28
N GLN A 136 -9.97 -0.07 2.15
CA GLN A 136 -9.99 -1.49 1.84
C GLN A 136 -8.59 -2.00 1.49
N ALA A 137 -7.78 -1.20 0.79
CA ALA A 137 -6.39 -1.55 0.51
C ALA A 137 -5.56 -1.62 1.81
N ASP A 138 -5.82 -0.75 2.80
CA ASP A 138 -5.24 -0.86 4.14
C ASP A 138 -5.60 -2.16 4.85
N CYS A 139 -6.87 -2.56 4.79
CA CYS A 139 -7.30 -3.83 5.34
C CYS A 139 -6.66 -5.03 4.64
N TYR A 140 -6.51 -4.98 3.31
CA TYR A 140 -5.79 -5.99 2.54
C TYR A 140 -4.30 -6.07 2.92
N ALA A 141 -3.64 -4.94 3.18
CA ALA A 141 -2.28 -4.93 3.73
C ALA A 141 -2.23 -5.58 5.13
N GLY A 142 -3.26 -5.36 5.95
CA GLY A 142 -3.41 -6.05 7.24
C GLY A 142 -3.53 -7.57 7.09
N VAL A 143 -4.38 -8.04 6.17
CA VAL A 143 -4.53 -9.49 5.87
C VAL A 143 -3.21 -10.11 5.46
N TRP A 144 -2.41 -9.41 4.65
CA TRP A 144 -1.06 -9.85 4.35
C TRP A 144 -0.18 -9.91 5.60
N GLY A 145 -0.19 -8.86 6.43
CA GLY A 145 0.56 -8.81 7.69
C GLY A 145 0.22 -9.97 8.63
N HIS A 146 -1.06 -10.38 8.69
CA HIS A 146 -1.48 -11.57 9.42
C HIS A 146 -0.78 -12.83 8.91
N SER A 147 -0.81 -13.05 7.59
CA SER A 147 -0.19 -14.22 6.96
C SER A 147 1.32 -14.24 7.18
N ALA A 148 1.97 -13.09 7.05
CA ALA A 148 3.41 -12.94 7.25
C ALA A 148 3.79 -13.26 8.72
N ALA A 149 2.99 -12.81 9.69
CA ALA A 149 3.19 -13.09 11.11
C ALA A 149 2.98 -14.58 11.47
N GLN A 150 1.94 -15.23 10.91
CA GLN A 150 1.62 -16.63 11.20
C GLN A 150 2.66 -17.62 10.65
N GLU A 151 3.23 -17.33 9.48
CA GLU A 151 4.10 -18.29 8.79
C GLU A 151 5.54 -18.32 9.35
N GLY A 152 5.85 -17.53 10.38
CA GLY A 152 7.21 -17.45 10.93
C GLY A 152 8.25 -17.07 9.87
N ARG A 153 7.81 -16.49 8.74
CA ARG A 153 8.67 -15.97 7.66
C ARG A 153 9.62 -14.87 8.18
N ALA A 154 9.31 -14.36 9.37
CA ALA A 154 10.16 -13.63 10.30
C ALA A 154 11.56 -14.23 10.55
N GLN A 155 11.75 -15.56 10.45
CA GLN A 155 13.01 -16.22 10.82
C GLN A 155 13.96 -16.52 9.64
N GLN A 156 13.57 -16.23 8.40
CA GLN A 156 14.37 -16.53 7.19
C GLN A 156 15.14 -15.32 6.62
N GLY A 157 15.32 -14.27 7.42
CA GLY A 157 16.10 -13.08 7.04
C GLY A 157 15.41 -12.16 6.03
N LYS A 158 14.06 -12.14 5.98
CA LYS A 158 13.27 -11.38 5.01
C LYS A 158 12.11 -10.61 5.66
N VAL A 159 12.41 -9.74 6.64
CA VAL A 159 11.47 -9.01 7.51
C VAL A 159 11.06 -9.86 8.72
N GLU A 160 11.75 -9.65 9.85
CA GLU A 160 11.36 -10.14 11.17
C GLU A 160 10.03 -9.46 11.54
N LEU A 161 9.10 -10.18 12.18
CA LEU A 161 7.82 -9.64 12.64
C LEU A 161 7.70 -9.88 14.15
N ASP A 162 8.25 -8.96 14.93
CA ASP A 162 8.03 -8.77 16.35
C ASP A 162 6.69 -8.02 16.57
N PRO A 163 6.02 -8.12 17.74
CA PRO A 163 5.02 -7.14 18.16
C PRO A 163 5.35 -5.66 17.83
N ASP A 164 6.64 -5.29 17.84
CA ASP A 164 7.09 -3.98 17.40
C ASP A 164 6.81 -3.69 15.91
N ASP A 165 6.82 -4.70 15.03
CA ASP A 165 6.53 -4.56 13.60
C ASP A 165 5.05 -4.27 13.31
N LEU A 166 4.13 -4.87 14.07
CA LEU A 166 2.71 -4.46 13.99
C LEU A 166 2.58 -2.96 14.30
N GLU A 167 3.27 -2.48 15.33
CA GLU A 167 3.28 -1.07 15.70
C GLU A 167 3.98 -0.19 14.65
N GLU A 168 4.99 -0.68 13.92
CA GLU A 168 5.57 0.02 12.76
C GLU A 168 4.55 0.22 11.63
N GLY A 169 3.77 -0.81 11.29
CA GLY A 169 2.75 -0.73 10.25
C GLY A 169 1.60 0.19 10.64
N LEU A 170 1.20 0.13 11.90
CA LEU A 170 0.21 1.06 12.47
C LEU A 170 0.72 2.51 12.47
N ARG A 171 2.00 2.71 12.79
CA ARG A 171 2.64 4.01 12.73
C ARG A 171 2.70 4.52 11.30
N ALA A 172 3.01 3.67 10.33
CA ALA A 172 2.99 4.02 8.92
C ALA A 172 1.58 4.41 8.47
N ALA A 173 0.58 3.56 8.71
CA ALA A 173 -0.83 3.82 8.39
C ALA A 173 -1.31 5.15 8.99
N SER A 174 -0.94 5.41 10.26
CA SER A 174 -1.23 6.66 10.94
C SER A 174 -0.47 7.86 10.34
N ALA A 175 0.79 7.70 9.93
CA ALA A 175 1.63 8.80 9.48
C ALA A 175 1.24 9.35 8.09
N ILE A 176 0.63 8.50 7.26
CA ILE A 176 0.20 8.84 5.90
C ILE A 176 -1.33 9.00 5.76
N GLY A 177 -2.06 9.19 6.86
CA GLY A 177 -3.46 9.65 6.82
C GLY A 177 -3.57 11.11 6.38
N ASP A 178 -4.66 11.46 5.67
CA ASP A 178 -4.84 12.78 5.05
C ASP A 178 -4.84 13.92 6.08
N ASP A 179 -5.42 13.70 7.27
CA ASP A 179 -5.42 14.66 8.37
C ASP A 179 -4.01 14.92 8.91
N THR A 180 -3.19 13.88 9.04
CA THR A 180 -1.79 14.03 9.46
C THR A 180 -0.96 14.75 8.40
N ILE A 181 -1.10 14.37 7.12
CA ILE A 181 -0.38 15.00 6.01
C ILE A 181 -0.80 16.47 5.86
N GLN A 182 -2.10 16.77 5.87
CA GLN A 182 -2.60 18.15 5.78
C GLN A 182 -2.14 18.99 6.97
N LYS A 183 -2.26 18.49 8.20
CA LYS A 183 -1.80 19.21 9.39
C LYS A 183 -0.29 19.50 9.35
N ARG A 184 0.54 18.59 8.85
CA ARG A 184 1.99 18.82 8.69
C ARG A 184 2.33 19.79 7.55
N SER A 185 1.55 19.78 6.47
CA SER A 185 1.83 20.56 5.26
C SER A 185 1.25 21.98 5.27
N THR A 186 0.02 22.16 5.78
CA THR A 186 -0.72 23.42 5.74
C THR A 186 -1.13 23.94 7.13
N GLY A 187 -0.92 23.15 8.19
CA GLY A 187 -1.32 23.48 9.56
C GLY A 187 -2.81 23.30 9.86
N HIS A 188 -3.65 22.98 8.86
CA HIS A 188 -5.10 22.87 9.01
C HIS A 188 -5.62 21.62 8.29
N VAL A 189 -6.74 21.06 8.78
CA VAL A 189 -7.38 19.86 8.23
C VAL A 189 -8.65 20.25 7.49
N MET A 190 -8.78 19.77 6.25
CA MET A 190 -9.91 19.96 5.34
C MET A 190 -10.47 18.58 4.94
N PRO A 191 -11.45 18.04 5.68
CA PRO A 191 -12.01 16.70 5.44
C PRO A 191 -12.59 16.51 4.03
N ASP A 192 -13.18 17.56 3.46
CA ASP A 192 -13.76 17.52 2.10
C ASP A 192 -12.72 17.26 1.00
N LYS A 193 -11.42 17.32 1.33
CA LYS A 193 -10.30 17.05 0.41
C LYS A 193 -9.66 15.69 0.60
N PHE A 194 -10.18 14.86 1.50
CA PHE A 194 -9.62 13.54 1.74
C PHE A 194 -9.83 12.61 0.54
N THR A 195 -8.80 11.84 0.24
CA THR A 195 -8.80 10.81 -0.78
C THR A 195 -8.34 9.46 -0.23
N HIS A 196 -7.58 9.45 0.87
CA HIS A 196 -7.02 8.26 1.52
C HIS A 196 -7.63 7.96 2.90
N GLY A 197 -8.30 8.96 3.50
CA GLY A 197 -8.97 8.83 4.79
C GLY A 197 -8.12 9.33 5.95
N THR A 198 -8.71 9.34 7.15
CA THR A 198 -8.00 9.80 8.35
C THR A 198 -7.02 8.76 8.85
N SER A 199 -5.97 9.19 9.53
CA SER A 199 -5.01 8.33 10.24
C SER A 199 -5.72 7.27 11.10
N ALA A 200 -6.79 7.66 11.81
CA ALA A 200 -7.56 6.75 12.64
C ALA A 200 -8.30 5.67 11.82
N GLN A 201 -8.92 6.04 10.70
CA GLN A 201 -9.59 5.10 9.82
C GLN A 201 -8.61 4.10 9.21
N ARG A 202 -7.44 4.59 8.74
CA ARG A 202 -6.42 3.73 8.13
C ARG A 202 -5.87 2.71 9.12
N VAL A 203 -5.59 3.15 10.35
CA VAL A 203 -5.20 2.27 11.47
C VAL A 203 -6.29 1.24 11.79
N GLU A 204 -7.56 1.66 11.86
CA GLU A 204 -8.67 0.76 12.15
C GLU A 204 -8.78 -0.36 11.10
N TRP A 205 -8.75 0.00 9.82
CA TRP A 205 -8.93 -0.97 8.74
C TRP A 205 -7.72 -1.88 8.58
N PHE A 206 -6.50 -1.35 8.72
CA PHE A 206 -5.31 -2.18 8.77
C PHE A 206 -5.36 -3.20 9.93
N ARG A 207 -5.70 -2.76 11.16
CA ARG A 207 -5.87 -3.68 12.31
C ARG A 207 -6.93 -4.73 12.05
N ARG A 208 -8.09 -4.36 11.49
CA ARG A 208 -9.16 -5.32 11.16
C ARG A 208 -8.66 -6.44 10.23
N GLY A 209 -7.89 -6.09 9.20
CA GLY A 209 -7.27 -7.07 8.32
C GLY A 209 -6.26 -7.95 9.04
N PHE A 210 -5.38 -7.33 9.83
CA PHE A 210 -4.33 -8.02 10.58
C PHE A 210 -4.88 -8.98 11.64
N ASP A 211 -5.88 -8.58 12.39
CA ASP A 211 -6.47 -9.40 13.45
C ASP A 211 -7.24 -10.60 12.87
N SER A 212 -7.90 -10.41 11.72
CA SER A 212 -8.75 -11.45 11.12
C SER A 212 -8.03 -12.40 10.18
N GLY A 213 -7.03 -11.92 9.43
CA GLY A 213 -6.44 -12.64 8.31
C GLY A 213 -7.42 -12.95 7.16
N ASP A 214 -8.63 -12.39 7.19
CA ASP A 214 -9.71 -12.71 6.26
C ASP A 214 -10.12 -11.50 5.42
N PRO A 215 -9.87 -11.50 4.09
CA PRO A 215 -10.21 -10.39 3.21
C PRO A 215 -11.70 -10.09 3.12
N ARG A 216 -12.58 -11.03 3.52
CA ARG A 216 -14.03 -10.81 3.56
C ARG A 216 -14.45 -9.79 4.63
N THR A 217 -13.61 -9.55 5.64
CA THR A 217 -13.85 -8.53 6.66
C THR A 217 -13.54 -7.12 6.16
N CYS A 218 -12.85 -6.98 5.02
CA CYS A 218 -12.39 -5.72 4.44
C CYS A 218 -13.46 -4.99 3.60
N ASN A 219 -14.74 -5.16 3.92
CA ASN A 219 -15.82 -4.49 3.19
C ASN A 219 -16.09 -3.08 3.74
N THR A 220 -15.44 -2.08 3.15
CA THR A 220 -15.59 -0.65 3.46
C THR A 220 -16.79 0.02 2.80
N PHE A 221 -17.55 -0.71 1.98
CA PHE A 221 -18.66 -0.19 1.17
C PHE A 221 -20.03 -0.48 1.77
N GLN A 222 -20.09 -0.89 3.05
CA GLN A 222 -21.34 -1.08 3.79
C GLN A 222 -21.96 0.24 4.23
#